data_AF-A0A2Z7AJX9-F1
#
_entry.id   AF-A0A2Z7AJX9-F1
#
_cell.length_a   1.000
_cell.length_b   1.000
_cell.length_c   1.000
_cell.angle_alpha   90.00
_cell.angle_beta   90.00
_cell.angle_gamma   90.00
#
_symmetry.space_group_name_H-M   'P 1'
#
loop_
_entity.id
_entity.type
_entity.pdbx_description
1 polymer ?
#
loop_
_entity_poly.entity_id
_entity_poly.type
_entity_poly.pdbx_seq_one_letter_code
_entity_poly.pdbx_strand_id
1 'polypeptide(L)'
;MLFYLTTLNLVRFLREDAPTVTENETDKDKRVAFKAWGHGDFLCRNYVLNGLVNSLYNVYSPMKTVKLLWESLEKKYKTEGAGLKLQPTLALRLNFKIQPVACYSSVDPH
;
A
#
# COMPACT_ATOMS: atom_id res chain seq x y z
N MET A 1 -9.20 0.96 -0.55
CA MET A 1 -7.85 1.40 -0.16
C MET A 1 -7.41 2.70 -0.83
N LEU A 2 -7.42 2.79 -2.16
CA LEU A 2 -6.94 3.98 -2.88
C LEU A 2 -7.57 5.31 -2.38
N PHE A 3 -8.90 5.34 -2.20
CA PHE A 3 -9.61 6.52 -1.66
C PHE A 3 -9.08 6.99 -0.29
N TYR A 4 -8.77 6.05 0.60
CA TYR A 4 -8.23 6.36 1.93
C TYR A 4 -6.79 6.88 1.86
N LEU A 5 -5.97 6.32 0.96
CA LEU A 5 -4.64 6.86 0.70
C LEU A 5 -4.70 8.25 0.05
N THR A 6 -5.73 8.54 -0.75
CA THR A 6 -5.95 9.87 -1.33
C THR A 6 -6.22 10.89 -0.24
N THR A 7 -7.09 10.57 0.74
CA THR A 7 -7.38 11.47 1.86
C THR A 7 -6.15 11.75 2.73
N LEU A 8 -5.22 10.80 2.80
CA LEU A 8 -3.94 10.94 3.52
C LEU A 8 -2.82 11.56 2.69
N ASN A 9 -3.08 11.92 1.42
CA ASN A 9 -2.07 12.39 0.47
C ASN A 9 -0.88 11.42 0.27
N LEU A 10 -1.14 10.12 0.34
CA LEU A 10 -0.13 9.06 0.20
C LEU A 10 -0.15 8.38 -1.19
N VAL A 11 -1.10 8.72 -2.06
CA VAL A 11 -1.24 8.10 -3.38
C VAL A 11 0.00 8.30 -4.26
N ARG A 12 0.71 9.43 -4.11
CA ARG A 12 1.93 9.70 -4.87
C ARG A 12 2.97 8.59 -4.72
N PHE A 13 3.12 8.01 -3.53
CA PHE A 13 4.10 6.96 -3.25
C PHE A 13 3.81 5.65 -4.00
N LEU A 14 2.57 5.44 -4.45
CA LEU A 14 2.20 4.25 -5.23
C LEU A 14 2.63 4.35 -6.70
N ARG A 15 2.95 5.55 -7.20
CA ARG A 15 3.08 5.85 -8.63
C ARG A 15 4.42 6.49 -8.97
N GLU A 16 4.80 7.50 -8.19
CA GLU A 16 6.00 8.27 -8.40
C GLU A 16 7.23 7.54 -7.84
N ASP A 17 8.39 7.82 -8.42
CA ASP A 17 9.67 7.31 -7.96
C ASP A 17 10.27 8.17 -6.85
N ALA A 18 11.08 7.52 -6.00
CA ALA A 18 11.80 8.23 -4.96
C ALA A 18 12.73 9.30 -5.56
N PRO A 19 12.89 10.46 -4.89
CA PRO A 19 13.88 11.45 -5.29
C PRO A 19 15.28 10.81 -5.38
N THR A 20 16.02 11.10 -6.43
CA THR A 20 17.40 10.65 -6.58
C THR A 20 18.31 11.51 -5.72
N VAL A 21 19.03 10.91 -4.78
CA VAL A 21 20.06 11.58 -3.98
C VAL A 21 21.37 10.80 -4.12
N THR A 22 22.45 11.50 -4.49
CA THR A 22 23.79 10.90 -4.56
C THR A 22 24.46 10.89 -3.18
N GLU A 23 25.42 9.99 -2.93
CA GLU A 23 26.11 9.91 -1.62
C GLU A 23 26.81 11.23 -1.23
N ASN A 24 27.28 11.99 -2.23
CA ASN A 24 27.97 13.26 -2.07
C ASN A 24 27.04 14.48 -2.17
N GLU A 25 25.72 14.27 -2.13
CA GLU A 25 24.76 15.37 -2.23
C GLU A 25 24.87 16.29 -1.01
N THR A 26 25.35 17.50 -1.26
CA THR A 26 25.53 18.58 -0.27
C THR A 26 24.30 19.47 -0.15
N ASP A 27 23.36 19.37 -1.10
CA ASP A 27 22.08 20.06 -1.04
C ASP A 27 21.23 19.51 0.11
N LYS A 28 21.06 20.35 1.14
CA LYS A 28 20.29 20.04 2.33
C LYS A 28 18.82 19.77 1.99
N ASP A 29 18.24 20.50 1.04
CA ASP A 29 16.83 20.41 0.72
C ASP A 29 16.52 19.08 0.02
N LYS A 30 17.39 18.63 -0.88
CA LYS A 30 17.26 17.30 -1.50
C LYS A 30 17.35 16.17 -0.47
N ARG A 31 18.27 16.27 0.50
CA ARG A 31 18.40 15.27 1.56
C ARG A 31 17.16 15.23 2.46
N VAL A 32 16.61 16.39 2.80
CA VAL A 32 15.36 16.50 3.57
C VAL A 32 14.20 15.89 2.78
N ALA A 33 14.08 16.21 1.49
CA ALA A 33 13.04 15.65 0.62
C ALA A 33 13.12 14.12 0.53
N PHE A 34 14.34 13.56 0.40
CA PHE A 34 14.54 12.11 0.37
C PHE A 34 14.17 11.44 1.70
N LYS A 35 14.52 12.04 2.84
CA LYS A 35 14.12 11.52 4.16
C LYS A 35 12.59 11.58 4.35
N ALA A 36 11.97 12.69 3.97
CA ALA A 36 10.51 12.83 4.00
C ALA A 36 9.83 11.82 3.08
N TRP A 37 10.41 11.56 1.90
CA TRP A 37 9.94 10.52 1.00
C TRP A 37 9.98 9.14 1.65
N GLY A 38 11.13 8.74 2.23
CA GLY A 38 11.28 7.45 2.90
C GLY A 38 10.26 7.24 4.04
N HIS A 39 9.96 8.29 4.80
CA HIS A 39 8.92 8.23 5.83
C HIS A 39 7.52 8.02 5.23
N GLY A 40 7.17 8.76 4.17
CA GLY A 40 5.89 8.61 3.48
C GLY A 40 5.71 7.26 2.79
N ASP A 41 6.77 6.74 2.17
CA ASP A 41 6.81 5.39 1.58
C ASP A 41 6.57 4.32 2.65
N PHE A 42 7.25 4.42 3.80
CA PHE A 42 7.04 3.52 4.94
C PHE A 42 5.59 3.56 5.44
N LEU A 43 5.01 4.74 5.66
CA LEU A 43 3.62 4.86 6.11
C LEU A 43 2.65 4.26 5.09
N CYS A 44 2.80 4.62 3.81
CA CYS A 44 1.94 4.12 2.74
C CYS A 44 2.01 2.59 2.63
N ARG A 45 3.22 2.02 2.72
CA ARG A 45 3.44 0.58 2.74
C ARG A 45 2.71 -0.11 3.89
N ASN A 46 2.81 0.42 5.11
CA ASN A 46 2.12 -0.15 6.27
C ASN A 46 0.60 -0.12 6.10
N TYR A 47 0.04 0.99 5.60
CA TYR A 47 -1.39 1.04 5.31
C TYR A 47 -1.78 -0.06 4.31
N VAL A 48 -1.10 -0.12 3.16
CA VAL A 48 -1.40 -1.13 2.13
C VAL A 48 -1.32 -2.54 2.70
N LEU A 49 -0.27 -2.86 3.45
CA LEU A 49 -0.09 -4.17 4.08
C LEU A 49 -1.18 -4.48 5.11
N ASN A 50 -1.58 -3.51 5.95
CA ASN A 50 -2.65 -3.69 6.94
C ASN A 50 -4.01 -3.98 6.30
N GLY A 51 -4.20 -3.61 5.03
CA GLY A 51 -5.41 -3.95 4.28
C GLY A 51 -5.38 -5.35 3.64
N LEU A 52 -4.26 -6.07 3.72
CA LEU A 52 -4.11 -7.41 3.16
C LEU A 52 -4.52 -8.50 4.16
N VAL A 53 -5.07 -9.59 3.64
CA VAL A 53 -5.22 -10.82 4.41
C VAL A 53 -3.85 -11.44 4.72
N ASN A 54 -3.73 -12.20 5.83
CA ASN A 54 -2.46 -12.74 6.32
C ASN A 54 -1.65 -13.51 5.25
N SER A 55 -2.31 -14.26 4.37
CA SER A 55 -1.65 -15.01 3.29
C SER A 55 -0.94 -14.10 2.30
N LEU A 56 -1.56 -12.95 1.94
CA LEU A 56 -0.95 -11.95 1.08
C LEU A 56 0.09 -11.14 1.86
N TYR A 57 -0.21 -10.75 3.10
CA TYR A 57 0.74 -10.00 3.94
C TYR A 57 2.12 -10.66 3.97
N ASN A 58 2.20 -11.96 4.21
CA ASN A 58 3.49 -12.67 4.29
C ASN A 58 4.26 -12.65 2.97
N VAL A 59 3.56 -12.76 1.83
CA VAL A 59 4.16 -12.73 0.49
C VAL A 59 4.69 -11.33 0.14
N TYR A 60 3.96 -10.30 0.56
CA TYR A 60 4.17 -8.93 0.13
C TYR A 60 4.97 -8.08 1.14
N SER A 61 5.04 -8.49 2.41
CA SER A 61 5.81 -7.79 3.45
C SER A 61 7.31 -7.66 3.16
N PRO A 62 8.01 -8.56 2.43
CA PRO A 62 9.43 -8.37 2.14
C PRO A 62 9.72 -7.23 1.14
N MET A 63 8.70 -6.72 0.44
CA MET A 63 8.89 -5.68 -0.57
C MET A 63 9.32 -4.36 0.07
N LYS A 64 10.40 -3.78 -0.45
CA LYS A 64 11.10 -2.65 0.19
C LYS A 64 10.41 -1.31 0.00
N THR A 65 9.64 -1.13 -1.06
CA THR A 65 8.95 0.13 -1.38
C THR A 65 7.47 -0.12 -1.59
N VAL A 66 6.64 0.89 -1.33
CA VAL A 66 5.19 0.76 -1.55
C VAL A 66 4.86 0.66 -3.04
N LYS A 67 5.66 1.28 -3.92
CA LYS A 67 5.49 1.18 -5.36
C LYS A 67 5.63 -0.26 -5.86
N LEU A 68 6.70 -0.96 -5.48
CA LEU A 68 6.90 -2.38 -5.86
C LEU A 68 5.78 -3.28 -5.32
N LEU A 69 5.36 -3.03 -4.08
CA LEU A 69 4.22 -3.69 -3.46
C LEU A 69 2.94 -3.50 -4.29
N TRP A 70 2.63 -2.25 -4.62
CA TRP A 70 1.44 -1.89 -5.35
C TRP A 70 1.42 -2.47 -6.76
N GLU A 71 2.52 -2.35 -7.51
CA GLU A 71 2.65 -2.89 -8.86
C GLU A 71 2.49 -4.42 -8.89
N SER A 72 3.07 -5.11 -7.90
CA SER A 72 2.96 -6.57 -7.78
C SER A 72 1.55 -7.03 -7.44
N LEU A 73 0.84 -6.27 -6.59
CA LEU A 73 -0.58 -6.49 -6.32
C LEU A 73 -1.41 -6.26 -7.60
N GLU A 74 -1.22 -5.14 -8.28
CA GLU A 74 -1.92 -4.85 -9.54
C GLU A 74 -1.70 -5.94 -10.59
N LYS A 75 -0.45 -6.42 -10.75
CA LYS A 75 -0.12 -7.49 -11.69
C LYS A 75 -0.86 -8.78 -11.35
N LYS A 76 -0.82 -9.22 -10.09
CA LYS A 76 -1.54 -10.43 -9.63
C LYS A 76 -3.02 -10.36 -9.96
N TYR A 77 -3.68 -9.24 -9.65
CA TYR A 77 -5.11 -9.09 -9.89
C TYR A 77 -5.49 -8.84 -11.37
N LYS A 78 -4.58 -8.26 -12.17
CA LYS A 78 -4.74 -8.19 -13.63
C LYS A 78 -4.66 -9.59 -14.27
N THR A 79 -3.80 -10.48 -13.76
CA THR A 79 -3.66 -11.85 -14.28
C THR A 79 -4.78 -12.78 -13.79
N GLU A 80 -5.24 -12.64 -12.54
CA GLU A 80 -6.35 -13.43 -11.99
C GLU A 80 -7.73 -13.02 -12.56
N GLY A 81 -7.85 -11.81 -13.13
CA GLY A 81 -9.09 -11.25 -13.70
C GLY A 81 -9.45 -11.72 -15.12
N ALA A 82 -8.71 -12.66 -15.73
CA ALA A 82 -8.99 -13.13 -17.09
C ALA A 82 -10.34 -13.88 -17.24
N GLY A 83 -11.00 -14.26 -16.14
CA GLY A 83 -12.34 -14.87 -16.15
C GLY A 83 -13.51 -13.93 -15.80
N LEU A 84 -13.24 -12.73 -15.28
CA LEU A 84 -14.25 -11.81 -14.76
C LEU A 84 -13.77 -10.38 -15.05
N LYS A 85 -14.46 -9.67 -15.97
CA LYS A 85 -14.19 -8.27 -16.34
C LYS A 85 -14.49 -7.30 -15.17
N LEU A 86 -13.82 -7.47 -14.04
CA LEU A 86 -13.75 -6.50 -12.97
C LEU A 86 -12.53 -5.62 -13.22
N GLN A 87 -12.75 -4.31 -13.33
CA GLN A 87 -11.66 -3.32 -13.38
C GLN A 87 -10.66 -3.62 -12.25
N PRO A 88 -9.34 -3.62 -12.48
CA PRO A 88 -8.33 -3.97 -11.47
C PRO A 88 -8.49 -3.21 -10.15
N THR A 89 -8.96 -1.96 -10.21
CA THR A 89 -9.29 -1.10 -9.06
C THR A 89 -10.48 -1.60 -8.24
N LEU A 90 -11.46 -2.26 -8.87
CA LEU A 90 -12.61 -2.87 -8.20
C LEU A 90 -12.24 -4.21 -7.55
N ALA A 91 -11.44 -5.05 -8.22
CA ALA A 91 -10.95 -6.30 -7.66
C ALA A 91 -10.12 -6.05 -6.38
N LEU A 92 -9.25 -5.04 -6.42
CA LEU A 92 -8.51 -4.59 -5.25
C LEU A 92 -9.43 -3.95 -4.19
N ARG A 93 -10.53 -3.30 -4.58
CA ARG A 93 -11.51 -2.73 -3.63
C ARG A 93 -12.35 -3.80 -2.93
N LEU A 94 -12.66 -4.91 -3.60
CA LEU A 94 -13.47 -6.00 -3.06
C LEU A 94 -12.68 -6.89 -2.10
N ASN A 95 -11.45 -7.30 -2.47
CA ASN A 95 -10.62 -8.14 -1.60
C ASN A 95 -10.18 -7.42 -0.31
N PHE A 96 -9.97 -6.11 -0.36
CA PHE A 96 -9.66 -5.31 0.85
C PHE A 96 -10.90 -5.05 1.74
N LYS A 97 -12.12 -5.41 1.31
CA LYS A 97 -13.37 -5.17 2.05
C LYS A 97 -13.96 -6.45 2.66
N ILE A 98 -13.39 -7.64 2.40
CA ILE A 98 -13.77 -8.88 3.11
C ILE A 98 -12.97 -9.00 4.42
N GLN A 99 -13.13 -7.99 5.27
CA GLN A 99 -13.36 -8.24 6.68
C GLN A 99 -14.63 -7.47 7.00
N PRO A 100 -15.75 -8.14 7.35
CA PRO A 100 -16.76 -7.41 8.10
C PRO A 100 -16.03 -6.82 9.29
N VAL A 101 -16.35 -5.57 9.59
CA VAL A 101 -16.16 -5.05 10.92
C VAL A 101 -16.87 -6.03 11.85
N ALA A 102 -16.15 -7.04 12.35
CA ALA A 102 -16.34 -7.48 13.72
C ALA A 102 -15.88 -6.24 14.51
N CYS A 103 -16.75 -5.27 14.79
CA CYS A 103 -17.79 -5.44 15.80
C CYS A 103 -17.22 -6.39 16.85
N TYR A 104 -16.28 -5.85 17.64
CA TYR A 104 -16.20 -6.18 19.05
C TYR A 104 -17.58 -5.87 19.65
N SER A 105 -18.51 -6.80 19.43
CA SER A 105 -19.75 -6.91 20.16
C SER A 105 -19.68 -8.23 20.88
N SER A 106 -19.56 -8.12 22.21
CA SER A 106 -19.98 -9.08 23.24
C SER A 106 -19.42 -10.50 23.17
N VAL A 107 -18.50 -10.81 24.11
CA VAL A 107 -18.73 -11.94 25.01
C VAL A 107 -18.67 -11.40 26.45
N ASP A 108 -19.67 -11.83 27.20
CA ASP A 108 -20.33 -11.23 28.36
C ASP A 108 -19.72 -11.72 29.71
N PRO A 109 -20.29 -11.35 30.87
CA PRO A 109 -19.60 -11.30 32.16
C PRO A 109 -19.54 -12.67 32.85
N HIS A 110 -18.59 -12.78 33.78
CA HIS A 110 -18.63 -13.74 34.88
C HIS A 110 -18.12 -13.10 36.16
#